data_AF-A0AAU3TYV9-F1
#
_entry.id   AF-A0AAU3TYV9-F1
#
_cell.length_a   1.000
_cell.length_b   1.000
_cell.length_c   1.000
_cell.angle_alpha   90.00
_cell.angle_beta   90.00
_cell.angle_gamma   90.00
#
_symmetry.space_group_name_H-M   'P 1'
#
loop_
_entity.id
_entity.type
_entity.pdbx_description
1 polymer ?
#
loop_
_entity_poly.entity_id
_entity_poly.type
_entity_poly.pdbx_seq_one_letter_code
_entity_poly.pdbx_strand_id
1 'polypeptide(L)'
;MRCVIARFPFDLTKSGVLESMKGIRPEQVFGESVIIGRRTYPVKQVGQVVTRQDRRDFSAGEVLRAMTQLGFTCRGLPKAAVPRRVLNPFQQASAMLGAPAVV
;
A
#
# COMPACT_ATOMS: atom_id res chain seq x y z
N MET A 1 -3.39 -9.17 -9.24
CA MET A 1 -2.16 -8.51 -8.75
C MET A 1 -1.85 -9.11 -7.39
N ARG A 2 -0.67 -9.70 -7.23
CA ARG A 2 -0.24 -10.24 -5.95
C ARG A 2 0.41 -9.13 -5.11
N CYS A 3 -0.02 -8.97 -3.87
CA CYS A 3 0.54 -8.00 -2.92
C CYS A 3 0.60 -8.60 -1.51
N VAL A 4 1.33 -7.95 -0.60
CA VAL A 4 1.45 -8.37 0.79
C VAL A 4 0.83 -7.30 1.69
N ILE A 5 -0.09 -7.71 2.55
CA ILE A 5 -0.77 -6.85 3.53
C ILE A 5 -0.76 -7.59 4.88
N ALA A 6 -0.37 -6.89 5.95
CA ALA A 6 -0.19 -7.50 7.28
C ALA A 6 0.74 -8.72 7.27
N ARG A 7 1.77 -8.70 6.39
CA ARG A 7 2.72 -9.82 6.17
C ARG A 7 2.12 -11.07 5.50
N PHE A 8 0.86 -11.03 5.06
CA PHE A 8 0.23 -12.12 4.32
C PHE A 8 0.09 -11.79 2.82
N PRO A 9 0.31 -12.76 1.92
CA PRO A 9 0.10 -12.56 0.49
C PRO A 9 -1.39 -12.58 0.14
N PHE A 10 -1.79 -11.69 -0.77
CA PHE A 10 -3.14 -11.60 -1.33
C PHE A 10 -3.09 -11.43 -2.85
N ASP A 11 -4.02 -12.09 -3.53
CA ASP A 11 -4.27 -11.89 -4.95
C ASP A 11 -5.51 -11.01 -5.13
N LEU A 12 -5.26 -9.71 -5.34
CA LEU A 12 -6.32 -8.71 -5.50
C LEU A 12 -6.52 -8.36 -6.98
N THR A 13 -7.77 -8.08 -7.33
CA THR A 13 -8.15 -7.56 -8.65
C THR A 13 -9.02 -6.31 -8.47
N LYS A 14 -8.98 -5.41 -9.45
CA LYS A 14 -9.79 -4.18 -9.40
C LYS A 14 -11.29 -4.49 -9.31
N SER A 15 -11.77 -5.48 -10.07
CA SER A 15 -13.16 -5.97 -10.00
C SER A 15 -13.49 -6.57 -8.63
N GLY A 16 -12.61 -7.41 -8.06
CA GLY A 16 -12.82 -8.00 -6.74
C GLY A 16 -12.96 -6.96 -5.63
N VAL A 17 -12.18 -5.87 -5.69
CA VAL A 17 -12.33 -4.72 -4.77
C VAL A 17 -13.69 -4.04 -4.97
N LEU A 18 -14.09 -3.78 -6.21
CA LEU A 18 -15.38 -3.15 -6.51
C LEU A 18 -16.56 -3.98 -6.00
N GLU A 19 -16.54 -5.30 -6.22
CA GLU A 19 -17.57 -6.21 -5.73
C GLU A 19 -17.63 -6.23 -4.20
N SER A 20 -16.47 -6.35 -3.54
CA SER A 20 -16.39 -6.41 -2.07
C SER A 20 -16.89 -5.13 -1.39
N MET A 21 -16.77 -3.98 -2.07
CA MET A 21 -17.19 -2.69 -1.55
C MET A 21 -18.65 -2.33 -1.87
N LYS A 22 -19.38 -3.17 -2.60
CA LYS A 22 -20.82 -2.94 -2.86
C LYS A 22 -21.61 -2.94 -1.55
N GLY A 23 -22.51 -1.99 -1.41
CA GLY A 23 -23.36 -1.84 -0.21
C GLY A 23 -22.63 -1.32 1.03
N ILE A 24 -21.31 -1.16 1.00
CA ILE A 24 -20.55 -0.64 2.13
C ILE A 24 -20.78 0.86 2.26
N ARG A 25 -21.19 1.30 3.45
CA ARG A 25 -21.32 2.73 3.78
C ARG A 25 -19.95 3.31 4.08
N PRO A 26 -19.54 4.42 3.43
CA PRO A 26 -18.29 5.09 3.77
C PRO A 26 -18.31 5.60 5.21
N GLU A 27 -17.23 5.34 5.93
CA GLU A 27 -16.95 5.98 7.21
C GLU A 27 -16.41 7.42 7.01
N GLN A 28 -16.37 8.18 8.09
CA GLN A 28 -15.83 9.54 8.05
C GLN A 28 -14.34 9.52 7.71
N VAL A 29 -13.94 10.36 6.76
CA VAL A 29 -12.58 10.41 6.23
C VAL A 29 -11.77 11.46 6.99
N PHE A 30 -10.74 11.00 7.71
CA PHE A 30 -9.82 11.87 8.46
C PHE A 30 -8.39 11.91 7.89
N GLY A 31 -8.14 11.23 6.77
CA GLY A 31 -6.79 11.11 6.20
C GLY A 31 -6.74 10.33 4.89
N GLU A 32 -5.82 9.37 4.79
CA GLU A 32 -5.66 8.53 3.60
C GLU A 32 -6.98 7.88 3.19
N SER A 33 -7.39 8.15 1.95
CA SER A 33 -8.64 7.69 1.37
C SER A 33 -8.48 7.20 -0.06
N VAL A 34 -9.42 6.38 -0.49
CA VAL A 34 -9.49 5.84 -1.85
C VAL A 34 -10.88 6.10 -2.41
N ILE A 35 -10.93 6.50 -3.66
CA ILE A 35 -12.18 6.70 -4.40
C ILE A 35 -12.55 5.37 -5.06
N ILE A 36 -13.72 4.83 -4.71
CA ILE A 36 -14.26 3.59 -5.26
C ILE A 36 -15.65 3.90 -5.79
N GLY A 37 -15.80 3.78 -7.12
CA GLY A 37 -16.98 4.29 -7.82
C GLY A 37 -17.10 5.80 -7.63
N ARG A 38 -18.22 6.25 -7.03
CA ARG A 38 -18.49 7.67 -6.75
C ARG A 38 -18.28 8.06 -5.28
N ARG A 39 -17.76 7.15 -4.45
CA ARG A 39 -17.64 7.33 -3.00
C ARG A 39 -16.18 7.34 -2.58
N THR A 40 -15.87 8.11 -1.54
CA THR A 40 -14.53 8.17 -0.94
C THR A 40 -14.55 7.39 0.37
N TYR A 41 -13.63 6.44 0.52
CA TYR A 41 -13.54 5.57 1.67
C TYR A 41 -12.21 5.77 2.39
N PRO A 42 -12.15 5.72 3.73
CA PRO A 42 -10.89 5.57 4.45
C PRO A 42 -10.16 4.31 3.99
N VAL A 43 -8.85 4.42 3.76
CA VAL A 43 -8.04 3.29 3.27
C VAL A 43 -8.08 2.11 4.23
N LYS A 44 -8.11 2.38 5.55
CA LYS A 44 -8.24 1.35 6.58
C LYS A 44 -9.56 0.58 6.53
N GLN A 45 -10.66 1.26 6.19
CA GLN A 45 -11.95 0.61 5.99
C GLN A 45 -11.89 -0.35 4.80
N VAL A 46 -11.37 0.12 3.66
CA VAL A 46 -11.25 -0.71 2.46
C VAL A 46 -10.37 -1.92 2.73
N GLY A 47 -9.20 -1.71 3.33
CA GLY A 47 -8.28 -2.79 3.71
C GLY A 47 -8.96 -3.88 4.52
N GLN A 48 -9.73 -3.51 5.55
CA GLN A 48 -10.47 -4.46 6.37
C GLN A 48 -11.49 -5.25 5.55
N VAL A 49 -12.26 -4.59 4.68
CA VAL A 49 -13.30 -5.26 3.88
C VAL A 49 -12.70 -6.25 2.88
N VAL A 50 -11.66 -5.86 2.13
CA VAL A 50 -11.09 -6.73 1.09
C VAL A 50 -10.18 -7.83 1.63
N THR A 51 -9.47 -7.59 2.74
CA THR A 51 -8.57 -8.62 3.33
C THR A 51 -9.25 -9.44 4.42
N ARG A 52 -10.36 -8.95 4.99
CA ARG A 52 -11.02 -9.47 6.20
C ARG A 52 -10.12 -9.48 7.45
N GLN A 53 -9.01 -8.73 7.44
CA GLN A 53 -8.10 -8.58 8.58
C GLN A 53 -8.54 -7.45 9.52
N ASP A 54 -8.07 -7.48 10.77
CA ASP A 54 -8.30 -6.38 11.70
C ASP A 54 -7.48 -5.15 11.27
N ARG A 55 -8.04 -3.95 11.50
CA ARG A 55 -7.37 -2.67 11.13
C ARG A 55 -6.04 -2.45 11.83
N ARG A 56 -5.78 -3.18 12.93
CA ARG A 56 -4.53 -3.16 13.70
C ARG A 56 -3.42 -3.96 13.03
N ASP A 57 -3.75 -4.90 12.16
CA ASP A 57 -2.75 -5.84 11.60
C ASP A 57 -1.98 -5.26 10.41
N PHE A 58 -2.56 -4.29 9.70
CA PHE A 58 -1.94 -3.64 8.55
C PHE A 58 -1.88 -2.13 8.71
N SER A 59 -0.98 -1.47 8.00
CA SER A 59 -0.89 -0.01 7.89
C SER A 59 -1.75 0.55 6.75
N ALA A 60 -2.14 1.82 6.84
CA ALA A 60 -2.85 2.49 5.75
C ALA A 60 -1.99 2.54 4.47
N GLY A 61 -0.68 2.75 4.61
CA GLY A 61 0.25 2.76 3.48
C GLY A 61 0.38 1.43 2.74
N GLU A 62 0.19 0.27 3.38
CA GLU A 62 0.14 -1.02 2.68
C GLU A 62 -1.04 -1.09 1.72
N VAL A 63 -2.23 -0.76 2.23
CA VAL A 63 -3.46 -0.80 1.45
C VAL A 63 -3.47 0.31 0.38
N LEU A 64 -2.98 1.52 0.70
CA LEU A 64 -2.87 2.63 -0.25
C LEU A 64 -2.04 2.24 -1.48
N ARG A 65 -0.89 1.60 -1.26
CA ARG A 65 -0.03 1.10 -2.35
C ARG A 65 -0.76 0.06 -3.19
N ALA A 66 -1.42 -0.91 -2.55
CA ALA A 66 -2.17 -1.92 -3.26
C ALA A 66 -3.29 -1.31 -4.12
N MET A 67 -4.07 -0.37 -3.58
CA MET A 67 -5.14 0.31 -4.31
C MET A 67 -4.61 1.16 -5.47
N THR A 68 -3.49 1.84 -5.27
CA THR A 68 -2.84 2.63 -6.32
C THR A 68 -2.35 1.73 -7.46
N GLN A 69 -1.73 0.60 -7.15
CA GLN A 69 -1.27 -0.38 -8.15
C GLN A 69 -2.44 -1.04 -8.92
N LEU A 70 -3.59 -1.22 -8.27
CA LEU A 70 -4.83 -1.65 -8.93
C LEU A 70 -5.50 -0.53 -9.77
N GLY A 71 -4.94 0.68 -9.77
CA GLY A 71 -5.43 1.81 -10.56
C GLY A 71 -6.66 2.50 -9.96
N PHE A 72 -6.78 2.53 -8.62
CA PHE A 72 -7.72 3.40 -7.94
C PHE A 72 -7.12 4.78 -7.65
N THR A 73 -7.95 5.81 -7.72
CA THR A 73 -7.55 7.16 -7.30
C THR A 73 -7.50 7.21 -5.77
N CYS A 74 -6.30 7.40 -5.24
CA CYS A 74 -6.08 7.52 -3.81
C CYS A 74 -5.71 8.96 -3.44
N ARG A 75 -6.20 9.44 -2.30
CA ARG A 75 -5.84 10.73 -1.71
C ARG A 75 -5.11 10.46 -0.41
N GLY A 76 -3.89 10.95 -0.30
CA GLY A 76 -3.10 10.86 0.93
C GLY A 76 -2.76 12.23 1.47
N LEU A 77 -2.47 12.31 2.77
CA LEU A 77 -1.59 13.38 3.26
C LEU A 77 -0.21 13.19 2.59
N PRO A 78 0.50 14.27 2.22
CA PRO A 78 1.84 14.15 1.67
C PRO A 78 2.70 13.36 2.64
N LYS A 79 3.04 12.13 2.26
CA LYS A 79 3.88 11.26 3.06
C LYS A 79 5.27 11.90 3.08
N ALA A 80 5.80 12.19 4.27
CA ALA A 80 7.21 12.53 4.43
C ALA A 80 8.02 11.53 3.60
N ALA A 81 8.87 12.05 2.71
CA ALA A 81 9.61 11.24 1.75
C ALA A 81 10.21 10.03 2.48
N VAL A 82 10.03 8.84 1.91
CA VAL A 82 10.73 7.64 2.38
C VAL A 82 12.21 8.04 2.46
N PRO A 83 12.90 7.93 3.62
CA PRO A 83 14.30 8.26 3.67
C PRO A 83 14.98 7.42 2.58
N ARG A 84 15.51 8.11 1.58
CA ARG A 84 16.31 7.49 0.52
C ARG A 84 17.32 6.63 1.26
N ARG A 85 17.39 5.32 1.00
CA ARG A 85 18.34 4.42 1.68
C ARG A 85 19.72 5.08 1.58
N VAL A 86 20.14 5.72 2.67
CA VAL A 86 21.49 6.24 2.78
C VAL A 86 22.32 4.99 2.97
N LEU A 87 23.25 4.75 2.06
CA LEU A 87 24.17 3.63 2.19
C LEU A 87 24.87 3.80 3.53
N ASN A 88 24.95 2.72 4.31
CA ASN A 88 25.81 2.76 5.48
C ASN A 88 27.28 2.88 5.01
N PRO A 89 28.20 3.36 5.87
CA PRO A 89 29.60 3.57 5.48
C PRO A 89 30.26 2.35 4.84
N PHE A 90 29.89 1.14 5.27
CA PHE A 90 30.37 -0.12 4.72
C PHE A 90 29.87 -0.36 3.28
N GLN A 91 28.57 -0.17 3.02
CA GLN A 91 27.98 -0.30 1.68
C GLN A 91 28.55 0.74 0.70
N GLN A 92 28.81 1.95 1.19
CA GLN A 92 29.45 3.00 0.39
C GLN A 92 30.89 2.62 0.03
N ALA A 93 31.69 2.17 0.99
CA ALA A 93 33.06 1.70 0.75
C ALA A 93 33.07 0.50 -0.21
N SER A 94 32.16 -0.46 -0.03
CA SER A 94 32.04 -1.63 -0.90
C SER A 94 31.68 -1.25 -2.35
N ALA A 95 30.85 -0.22 -2.54
CA ALA A 95 30.55 0.30 -3.87
C ALA A 95 31.74 1.02 -4.51
N MET A 96 32.54 1.76 -3.72
CA MET A 96 33.72 2.48 -4.21
C MET A 96 34.85 1.54 -4.66
N LEU A 97 34.95 0.36 -4.03
CA LEU A 97 35.97 -0.64 -4.38
C LEU A 97 35.60 -1.49 -5.61
N GLY A 98 34.37 -1.36 -6.12
CA GLY A 98 33.83 -2.17 -7.22
C GLY A 98 33.41 -3.58 -6.77
N ALA A 99 32.54 -4.20 -7.57
CA ALA A 99 32.24 -5.63 -7.39
C ALA A 99 33.44 -6.46 -7.89
N PRO A 100 33.75 -7.61 -7.28
CA PRO A 100 34.78 -8.50 -7.80
C PRO A 100 34.42 -8.89 -9.23
N ALA A 101 35.39 -8.81 -10.14
CA ALA A 101 35.23 -9.35 -11.49
C ALA A 101 34.95 -10.85 -11.34
N VAL A 102 33.74 -11.27 -11.70
CA VAL A 102 33.43 -12.68 -11.92
C VAL A 102 34.31 -13.12 -13.08
N VAL A 103 35.23 -14.05 -12.80
CA VAL A 103 36.00 -14.80 -13.79
C VAL A 103 35.27 -16.11 -14.06
#